data_AF-A0A820LTB0-F1
#
_entry.id   AF-A0A820LTB0-F1
#
_cell.length_a   1.000
_cell.length_b   1.000
_cell.length_c   1.000
_cell.angle_alpha   90.00
_cell.angle_beta   90.00
_cell.angle_gamma   90.00
#
_symmetry.space_group_name_H-M   'P 1'
#
loop_
_entity.id
_entity.type
_entity.pdbx_description
1 polymer ?
#
loop_
_entity_poly.entity_id
_entity_poly.type
_entity_poly.pdbx_seq_one_letter_code
_entity_poly.pdbx_strand_id
1 'polypeptide(L)'
;IGGTILHLSSDRSGSGSWCLPKLGFSSNGSIAAQSWSGSCVVSVVGPQIPTNNWTHIVQTWSSTSGLRLYINGGLYGSSTKTTYVASNQNMCIFLGTSGFGTNCQTLNIIMGSYSGRIDEFDVYDRELTENEICPLAHPYN
;
A
#
# COMPACT_ATOMS: atom_id res chain seq x y z
N ILE A 1 -5.46 -14.81 -8.10
CA ILE A 1 -4.80 -14.33 -6.86
C ILE A 1 -4.60 -12.83 -7.05
N GLY A 2 -5.02 -12.00 -6.10
CA GLY A 2 -5.09 -10.56 -6.29
C GLY A 2 -5.94 -9.90 -5.20
N GLY A 3 -6.17 -8.61 -5.34
CA GLY A 3 -7.01 -7.83 -4.43
C GLY A 3 -6.26 -6.69 -3.79
N THR A 4 -7.03 -5.73 -3.30
CA THR A 4 -6.51 -4.50 -2.70
C THR A 4 -6.58 -4.57 -1.19
N ILE A 5 -5.45 -4.31 -0.51
CA ILE A 5 -5.37 -4.23 0.94
C ILE A 5 -5.73 -2.83 1.41
N LEU A 6 -5.14 -1.79 0.79
CA LEU A 6 -5.35 -0.40 1.15
C LEU A 6 -5.63 0.41 -0.12
N HIS A 7 -6.78 1.07 -0.16
CA HIS A 7 -7.17 1.94 -1.25
C HIS A 7 -7.59 3.31 -0.73
N LEU A 8 -7.21 4.35 -1.47
CA LEU A 8 -7.58 5.72 -1.17
C LEU A 8 -8.47 6.26 -2.29
N SER A 9 -9.55 6.94 -1.93
CA SER A 9 -10.44 7.60 -2.89
C SER A 9 -10.97 8.93 -2.36
N SER A 10 -11.19 9.90 -3.24
CA SER A 10 -11.76 11.21 -2.89
C SER A 10 -13.27 11.15 -2.63
N ASP A 11 -13.88 9.97 -2.70
CA ASP A 11 -15.29 9.74 -2.36
C ASP A 11 -15.48 8.41 -1.60
N ARG A 12 -16.73 8.15 -1.20
CA ARG A 12 -17.13 6.94 -0.47
C ARG A 12 -17.41 5.72 -1.36
N SER A 13 -17.32 5.87 -2.68
CA SER A 13 -17.56 4.79 -3.63
C SER A 13 -16.29 3.99 -3.95
N GLY A 14 -15.12 4.60 -3.75
CA GLY A 14 -13.84 4.05 -4.19
C GLY A 14 -13.48 4.50 -5.62
N SER A 15 -14.40 5.12 -6.35
CA SER A 15 -14.23 5.57 -7.74
C SER A 15 -14.14 7.09 -7.91
N GLY A 16 -13.83 7.83 -6.84
CA GLY A 16 -13.69 9.28 -6.88
C GLY A 16 -12.74 9.78 -7.97
N SER A 17 -12.86 11.06 -8.31
CA SER A 17 -12.02 11.72 -9.33
C SER A 17 -10.52 11.61 -9.05
N TRP A 18 -10.14 11.40 -7.79
CA TRP A 18 -8.81 10.94 -7.41
C TRP A 18 -8.95 9.63 -6.62
N CYS A 19 -8.28 8.58 -7.07
CA CYS A 19 -8.20 7.32 -6.34
C CYS A 19 -6.96 6.52 -6.73
N LEU A 20 -6.44 5.75 -5.76
CA LEU A 20 -5.21 4.98 -5.92
C LEU A 20 -5.20 3.78 -4.95
N PRO A 21 -5.01 2.53 -5.43
CA PRO A 21 -4.66 1.42 -4.56
C PRO A 21 -3.24 1.65 -4.05
N LYS A 22 -3.07 1.82 -2.73
CA LYS A 22 -1.76 2.05 -2.11
C LYS A 22 -1.04 0.73 -1.86
N LEU A 23 -1.74 -0.30 -1.40
CA LEU A 23 -1.17 -1.60 -1.08
C LEU A 23 -2.10 -2.72 -1.56
N GLY A 24 -1.56 -3.74 -2.20
CA GLY A 24 -2.35 -4.84 -2.72
C GLY A 24 -1.51 -5.87 -3.45
N PHE A 25 -2.17 -6.81 -4.12
CA PHE A 25 -1.50 -7.93 -4.77
C PHE A 25 -1.53 -7.84 -6.29
N SER A 26 -0.41 -8.20 -6.90
CA SER A 26 -0.28 -8.51 -8.32
C SER A 26 -0.98 -9.83 -8.67
N SER A 27 -1.18 -10.08 -9.96
CA SER A 27 -1.82 -11.31 -10.46
C SER A 27 -1.07 -12.60 -10.08
N ASN A 28 0.25 -12.50 -9.87
CA ASN A 28 1.11 -13.60 -9.41
C ASN A 28 1.14 -13.73 -7.87
N GLY A 29 0.44 -12.89 -7.11
CA GLY A 29 0.46 -12.92 -5.63
C GLY A 29 1.64 -12.18 -4.99
N SER A 30 2.47 -11.48 -5.76
CA SER A 30 3.41 -10.50 -5.20
C SER A 30 2.67 -9.36 -4.54
N ILE A 31 3.10 -8.94 -3.35
CA ILE A 31 2.62 -7.69 -2.76
C ILE A 31 3.19 -6.49 -3.55
N ALA A 32 2.44 -5.42 -3.70
CA ALA A 32 2.90 -4.19 -4.33
C ALA A 32 2.48 -2.98 -3.49
N ALA A 33 3.44 -2.09 -3.23
CA ALA A 33 3.20 -0.77 -2.67
C ALA A 33 3.18 0.26 -3.80
N GLN A 34 2.31 1.26 -3.72
CA GLN A 34 2.13 2.28 -4.75
C GLN A 34 1.97 3.71 -4.18
N SER A 35 2.45 4.68 -4.94
CA SER A 35 2.28 6.11 -4.69
C SER A 35 2.04 6.87 -6.00
N TRP A 36 1.45 8.06 -5.92
CA TRP A 36 1.21 8.92 -7.08
C TRP A 36 2.22 10.06 -7.11
N SER A 37 2.95 10.19 -8.22
CA SER A 37 3.98 11.23 -8.38
C SER A 37 3.44 12.60 -8.82
N GLY A 38 2.15 12.66 -9.18
CA GLY A 38 1.56 13.80 -9.90
C GLY A 38 1.31 13.50 -11.37
N SER A 39 2.07 12.59 -11.98
CA SER A 39 1.96 12.25 -13.40
C SER A 39 1.87 10.75 -13.68
N CYS A 40 2.42 9.91 -12.80
CA CYS A 40 2.39 8.47 -12.95
C CYS A 40 2.35 7.75 -11.60
N VAL A 41 1.98 6.46 -11.65
CA VAL A 41 2.05 5.61 -10.47
C VAL A 41 3.47 5.10 -10.29
N VAL A 42 4.03 5.32 -9.11
CA VAL A 42 5.31 4.74 -8.66
C VAL A 42 4.99 3.50 -7.87
N SER A 43 5.71 2.40 -8.11
CA SER A 43 5.45 1.13 -7.44
C SER A 43 6.74 0.44 -7.03
N VAL A 44 6.71 -0.18 -5.84
CA VAL A 44 7.70 -1.14 -5.37
C VAL A 44 7.00 -2.50 -5.29
N VAL A 45 7.45 -3.44 -6.12
CA VAL A 45 6.89 -4.80 -6.16
C VAL A 45 7.70 -5.69 -5.22
N GLY A 46 7.00 -6.26 -4.26
CA GLY A 46 7.50 -7.15 -3.22
C GLY A 46 7.56 -8.62 -3.64
N PRO A 47 7.87 -9.51 -2.67
CA PRO A 47 7.86 -10.94 -2.89
C PRO A 47 6.42 -11.46 -2.97
N GLN A 48 6.26 -12.70 -3.41
CA GLN A 48 5.01 -13.43 -3.22
C GLN A 48 4.79 -13.66 -1.72
N ILE A 49 3.59 -13.37 -1.23
CA ILE A 49 3.25 -13.56 0.17
C ILE A 49 2.66 -14.97 0.36
N PRO A 50 3.20 -15.79 1.28
CA PRO A 50 2.66 -17.11 1.55
C PRO A 50 1.25 -17.01 2.12
N THR A 51 0.35 -17.88 1.67
CA THR A 51 -0.99 -17.98 2.22
C THR A 51 -0.97 -18.61 3.61
N ASN A 52 -2.01 -18.35 4.39
CA ASN A 52 -2.21 -18.91 5.74
C ASN A 52 -1.08 -18.62 6.74
N ASN A 53 -0.29 -17.57 6.52
CA ASN A 53 0.73 -17.09 7.45
C ASN A 53 0.53 -15.58 7.64
N TRP A 54 0.66 -15.11 8.88
CA TRP A 54 0.74 -13.67 9.15
C TRP A 54 2.01 -13.12 8.53
N THR A 55 1.89 -11.97 7.86
CA THR A 55 3.03 -11.24 7.30
C THR A 55 2.87 -9.78 7.69
N HIS A 56 3.88 -9.23 8.36
CA HIS A 56 3.91 -7.82 8.68
C HIS A 56 4.40 -7.04 7.46
N ILE A 57 3.66 -6.00 7.07
CA ILE A 57 3.94 -5.21 5.86
C ILE A 57 3.88 -3.73 6.21
N VAL A 58 4.94 -2.99 5.88
CA VAL A 58 4.97 -1.54 6.06
C VAL A 58 5.27 -0.87 4.72
N GLN A 59 4.48 0.15 4.41
CA GLN A 59 4.77 1.09 3.34
C GLN A 59 5.13 2.44 3.97
N THR A 60 6.34 2.95 3.71
CA THR A 60 6.71 4.32 4.08
C THR A 60 6.89 5.18 2.85
N TRP A 61 6.78 6.50 3.04
CA TRP A 61 7.15 7.47 2.03
C TRP A 61 7.70 8.74 2.67
N SER A 62 8.76 9.28 2.09
CA SER A 62 9.17 10.68 2.29
C SER A 62 9.76 11.25 0.99
N SER A 63 9.85 12.58 0.91
CA SER A 63 10.51 13.26 -0.22
C SER A 63 12.00 12.92 -0.33
N THR A 64 12.62 12.49 0.77
CA THR A 64 14.06 12.17 0.82
C THR A 64 14.33 10.70 0.51
N SER A 65 13.45 9.80 0.94
CA SER A 65 13.62 8.35 0.83
C SER A 65 12.87 7.73 -0.34
N GLY A 66 11.89 8.43 -0.91
CA GLY A 66 10.94 7.85 -1.86
C GLY A 66 9.98 6.88 -1.18
N LEU A 67 9.32 6.04 -1.99
CA LEU A 67 8.45 4.96 -1.51
C LEU A 67 9.31 3.78 -1.06
N ARG A 68 9.02 3.20 0.11
CA ARG A 68 9.68 1.99 0.60
C ARG A 68 8.67 0.93 1.02
N LEU A 69 9.06 -0.31 0.86
CA LEU A 69 8.30 -1.49 1.25
C LEU A 69 9.15 -2.34 2.21
N TYR A 70 8.59 -2.67 3.36
CA TYR A 70 9.18 -3.55 4.36
C TYR A 70 8.31 -4.79 4.53
N ILE A 71 8.96 -5.94 4.69
CA ILE A 71 8.32 -7.24 4.90
C ILE A 71 8.94 -7.87 6.14
N ASN A 72 8.11 -8.22 7.12
CA ASN A 72 8.53 -8.80 8.40
C ASN A 72 9.68 -7.99 9.05
N GLY A 73 9.55 -6.66 9.01
CA GLY A 73 10.48 -5.73 9.68
C GLY A 73 11.71 -5.35 8.87
N GLY A 74 12.05 -6.10 7.82
CA GLY A 74 13.19 -5.82 6.95
C GLY A 74 12.81 -4.99 5.71
N LEU A 75 13.67 -4.05 5.30
CA LEU A 75 13.50 -3.33 4.04
C LEU A 75 13.60 -4.33 2.88
N TYR A 76 12.53 -4.44 2.10
CA TYR A 76 12.53 -5.28 0.90
C TYR A 76 13.00 -4.50 -0.32
N GLY A 77 12.52 -3.27 -0.49
CA GLY A 77 12.87 -2.45 -1.64
C GLY A 77 12.35 -1.02 -1.55
N SER A 78 12.86 -0.19 -2.45
CA SER A 78 12.53 1.23 -2.50
C SER A 78 12.44 1.74 -3.94
N SER A 79 11.64 2.78 -4.16
CA SER A 79 11.69 3.56 -5.40
C SER A 79 12.88 4.52 -5.39
N THR A 80 13.14 5.15 -6.53
CA THR A 80 13.90 6.41 -6.55
C THR A 80 13.12 7.52 -5.83
N LYS A 81 13.82 8.59 -5.44
CA LYS A 81 13.18 9.77 -4.86
C LYS A 81 12.17 10.34 -5.84
N THR A 82 10.98 10.67 -5.35
CA THR A 82 9.87 11.15 -6.16
C THR A 82 8.98 12.08 -5.34
N THR A 83 8.18 12.88 -6.03
CA THR A 83 7.13 13.70 -5.40
C THR A 83 5.96 12.82 -5.02
N TYR A 84 5.16 13.25 -4.04
CA TYR A 84 3.83 12.71 -3.80
C TYR A 84 2.80 13.81 -4.00
N VAL A 85 1.72 13.50 -4.70
CA VAL A 85 0.59 14.41 -4.88
C VAL A 85 -0.70 13.69 -4.46
N ALA A 86 -1.46 14.32 -3.57
CA ALA A 86 -2.80 13.88 -3.16
C ALA A 86 -3.89 14.71 -3.86
N SER A 87 -5.16 14.44 -3.54
CA SER A 87 -6.32 15.14 -4.10
C SER A 87 -6.53 16.56 -3.59
N ASN A 88 -5.86 16.97 -2.50
CA ASN A 88 -6.18 18.16 -1.71
C ASN A 88 -7.64 18.20 -1.21
N GLN A 89 -8.27 17.04 -1.05
CA GLN A 89 -9.63 16.87 -0.53
C GLN A 89 -9.61 15.86 0.62
N ASN A 90 -10.73 15.76 1.35
CA ASN A 90 -10.92 14.67 2.30
C ASN A 90 -10.91 13.34 1.58
N MET A 91 -10.06 12.43 2.05
CA MET A 91 -9.85 11.11 1.46
C MET A 91 -10.52 10.04 2.29
N CYS A 92 -11.18 9.10 1.62
CA CYS A 92 -11.68 7.87 2.21
C CYS A 92 -10.62 6.78 2.12
N ILE A 93 -10.43 6.06 3.22
CA ILE A 93 -9.59 4.86 3.29
C ILE A 93 -10.51 3.64 3.18
N PHE A 94 -10.18 2.75 2.24
CA PHE A 94 -10.81 1.44 2.10
C PHE A 94 -9.80 0.36 2.47
N LEU A 95 -10.20 -0.53 3.36
CA LEU A 95 -9.39 -1.66 3.81
C LEU A 95 -9.99 -2.97 3.26
N GLY A 96 -9.13 -3.78 2.67
CA GLY A 96 -9.50 -5.07 2.07
C GLY A 96 -10.39 -4.99 0.82
N THR A 97 -10.54 -3.81 0.22
CA THR A 97 -11.34 -3.62 -1.01
C THR A 97 -10.93 -2.35 -1.75
N SER A 98 -11.21 -2.31 -3.04
CA SER A 98 -11.14 -1.10 -3.87
C SER A 98 -12.48 -0.38 -4.02
N GLY A 99 -13.56 -0.88 -3.39
CA GLY A 99 -14.91 -0.42 -3.71
C GLY A 99 -15.20 -0.60 -5.21
N PHE A 100 -15.76 0.43 -5.85
CA PHE A 100 -16.02 0.48 -7.29
C PHE A 100 -14.88 1.08 -8.12
N GLY A 101 -13.67 1.24 -7.56
CA GLY A 101 -12.53 1.97 -8.13
C GLY A 101 -11.88 1.39 -9.40
N THR A 102 -12.63 0.78 -10.32
CA THR A 102 -12.10 0.25 -11.58
C THR A 102 -11.57 1.34 -12.52
N ASN A 103 -11.95 2.60 -12.30
CA ASN A 103 -11.48 3.79 -13.01
C ASN A 103 -10.16 4.37 -12.48
N CYS A 104 -9.66 3.87 -11.36
CA CYS A 104 -8.47 4.41 -10.71
C CYS A 104 -7.20 4.08 -11.49
N GLN A 105 -6.20 4.95 -11.39
CA GLN A 105 -4.86 4.63 -11.85
C GLN A 105 -4.33 3.45 -11.02
N THR A 106 -3.88 2.40 -11.68
CA THR A 106 -3.20 1.26 -11.06
C THR A 106 -2.01 0.86 -11.92
N LEU A 107 -1.13 0.03 -11.38
CA LEU A 107 -0.02 -0.55 -12.12
C LEU A 107 0.07 -2.03 -11.79
N ASN A 108 0.71 -2.35 -10.66
CA ASN A 108 0.94 -3.74 -10.27
C ASN A 108 -0.21 -4.32 -9.44
N ILE A 109 -1.05 -3.50 -8.81
CA ILE A 109 -2.15 -4.00 -7.98
C ILE A 109 -3.37 -4.37 -8.84
N ILE A 110 -3.87 -5.59 -8.65
CA ILE A 110 -5.17 -6.00 -9.17
C ILE A 110 -6.27 -5.47 -8.25
N MET A 111 -7.10 -4.58 -8.79
CA MET A 111 -8.25 -4.01 -8.09
C MET A 111 -9.27 -5.09 -7.72
N GLY A 112 -9.90 -4.94 -6.56
CA GLY A 112 -10.91 -5.85 -6.05
C GLY A 112 -10.76 -6.15 -4.56
N SER A 113 -11.64 -6.99 -4.05
CA SER A 113 -11.64 -7.41 -2.65
C SER A 113 -10.45 -8.30 -2.33
N TYR A 114 -9.80 -8.05 -1.20
CA TYR A 114 -8.81 -8.93 -0.62
C TYR A 114 -9.49 -10.07 0.14
N SER A 115 -9.06 -11.30 -0.14
CA SER A 115 -9.57 -12.52 0.53
C SER A 115 -8.55 -13.02 1.56
N GLY A 116 -8.50 -12.34 2.70
CA GLY A 116 -7.63 -12.69 3.81
C GLY A 116 -8.01 -11.97 5.09
N ARG A 117 -7.11 -11.95 6.07
CA ARG A 117 -7.30 -11.28 7.36
C ARG A 117 -6.32 -10.11 7.44
N ILE A 118 -6.77 -9.02 8.06
CA ILE A 118 -5.98 -7.84 8.38
C ILE A 118 -6.15 -7.62 9.88
N ASP A 119 -5.07 -7.37 10.57
CA ASP A 119 -5.05 -7.02 11.99
C ASP A 119 -4.01 -5.90 12.22
N GLU A 120 -4.16 -5.15 13.31
CA GLU A 120 -3.26 -4.07 13.74
C GLU A 120 -2.93 -3.05 12.62
N PHE A 121 -3.95 -2.34 12.13
CA PHE A 121 -3.77 -1.32 11.11
C PHE A 121 -3.46 0.05 11.72
N ASP A 122 -2.24 0.53 11.47
CA ASP A 122 -1.76 1.84 11.91
C ASP A 122 -1.42 2.77 10.73
N VAL A 123 -1.58 4.08 10.95
CA VAL A 123 -1.18 5.13 10.02
C VAL A 123 -0.40 6.20 10.77
N TYR A 124 0.76 6.57 10.22
CA TYR A 124 1.66 7.58 10.78
C TYR A 124 1.73 8.80 9.88
N ASP A 125 1.91 9.98 10.48
CA ASP A 125 2.05 11.26 9.78
C ASP A 125 3.50 11.55 9.32
N ARG A 126 4.39 10.57 9.48
CA ARG A 126 5.81 10.64 9.12
C ARG A 126 6.33 9.31 8.60
N GLU A 127 7.49 9.36 7.96
CA GLU A 127 8.25 8.16 7.65
C GLU A 127 8.77 7.53 8.95
N LEU A 128 8.48 6.24 9.14
CA LEU A 128 9.10 5.42 10.18
C LEU A 128 10.50 4.99 9.73
N THR A 129 11.42 4.95 10.68
CA THR A 129 12.78 4.42 10.49
C THR A 129 12.80 2.90 10.61
N GLU A 130 13.86 2.26 10.11
CA GLU A 130 14.02 0.80 10.20
C GLU A 130 14.01 0.32 11.67
N ASN A 131 14.61 1.10 12.58
CA ASN A 131 14.64 0.80 14.01
C ASN A 131 13.26 0.88 14.67
N GLU A 132 12.34 1.66 14.10
CA GLU A 132 10.95 1.72 14.56
C GLU A 132 10.10 0.60 13.95
N ILE A 133 10.38 0.21 12.70
CA ILE A 133 9.62 -0.81 11.97
C ILE A 133 9.94 -2.23 12.44
N CYS A 134 11.22 -2.53 12.67
CA CYS A 134 11.66 -3.86 13.09
C CYS A 134 10.90 -4.43 14.31
N PRO A 135 10.73 -3.68 15.42
CA PRO A 135 9.97 -4.19 16.57
C PRO A 135 8.47 -4.38 16.30
N LEU A 136 7.86 -3.65 15.35
CA LEU A 136 6.45 -3.81 14.98
C LEU A 136 6.18 -5.14 14.26
N ALA A 137 7.20 -5.73 13.63
CA ALA A 137 7.06 -6.99 12.90
C ALA A 137 6.90 -8.22 13.79
N HIS A 138 7.14 -8.07 15.09
CA HIS A 138 6.95 -9.11 16.09
C HIS A 138 5.75 -8.75 16.97
N PRO A 139 4.50 -8.92 16.50
CA PRO A 139 3.40 -9.01 17.44
C PRO A 139 3.68 -10.26 18.29
N TYR A 140 3.93 -10.04 19.57
CA TYR A 140 4.48 -10.96 20.56
C TYR A 140 3.92 -12.41 20.53
N ASN A 141 4.74 -13.34 21.06
CA ASN A 141 4.29 -14.62 21.61
C ASN A 141 3.05 -14.49 22.49
#